data_AF-A0A0S2TA02-F1
#
_entry.id   AF-A0A0S2TA02-F1
#
_cell.length_a   1.000
_cell.length_b   1.000
_cell.length_c   1.000
_cell.angle_alpha   90.00
_cell.angle_beta   90.00
_cell.angle_gamma   90.00
#
_symmetry.space_group_name_H-M   'P 1'
#
loop_
_entity.id
_entity.type
_entity.pdbx_description
1 polymer ?
#
loop_
_entity_poly.entity_id
_entity_poly.type
_entity_poly.pdbx_seq_one_letter_code
_entity_poly.pdbx_strand_id
1 'polypeptide(L)'
;MNNPDRHPSIALAVYLGIFLLCLATAAPAGTYPMPSAGEHLIGELTAVRASRDETLLDVALRHDVGHNAIIAANPDIDPWLPQEGAWITLPTQFILPDAPRQGIVINLPEMRLYYYPEPQAGEQARVITHPISIGSEGRNLPMGLTRIGEKRTQPSWVVPRSIREEHARDGDPLPAIVPPGPDNPLGEYAMRLGTSSYLIHGTNRPFSIGMRVSHGCIRMYPGDIETLFARVPKGTPVRIINQPFKAGWRADELYVEAHKPLQEQHLAPDSGHTTTMVAAVINTSNIILDEMSWAMAGLAAEQQQGIPTKILATRAEESLLRTVAARFPALAPGETWWLQLGAFSKVGNANMIAQRIGRLPDDISTSLVTNGRLCHLLIGPFAARDAALATGETIRSHTDVSGFPLPGTTLNGYRYCNPRI
;
A
#
# COMPACT_ATOMS: atom_id res chain seq x y z
N MET A 1 -71.49 -20.95 -50.98
CA MET A 1 -71.71 -19.48 -50.94
C MET A 1 -71.05 -18.94 -49.68
N ASN A 2 -70.09 -18.03 -49.86
CA ASN A 2 -69.50 -17.03 -48.95
C ASN A 2 -69.20 -17.32 -47.46
N ASN A 3 -67.90 -17.16 -47.14
CA ASN A 3 -67.21 -16.94 -45.85
C ASN A 3 -67.84 -15.77 -45.03
N PRO A 4 -67.63 -15.58 -43.69
CA PRO A 4 -66.30 -15.36 -43.11
C PRO A 4 -66.02 -15.71 -41.61
N ASP A 5 -64.72 -15.63 -41.25
CA ASP A 5 -64.13 -15.18 -39.96
C ASP A 5 -64.18 -16.08 -38.70
N ARG A 6 -63.24 -16.03 -37.75
CA ARG A 6 -61.78 -15.83 -37.66
C ARG A 6 -61.44 -16.05 -36.15
N HIS A 7 -60.22 -16.55 -35.88
CA HIS A 7 -59.48 -16.61 -34.59
C HIS A 7 -59.78 -17.71 -33.55
N PRO A 8 -58.78 -18.56 -33.22
CA PRO A 8 -58.66 -19.17 -31.90
C PRO A 8 -57.76 -18.34 -30.97
N SER A 9 -58.14 -18.31 -29.70
CA SER A 9 -57.57 -17.53 -28.59
C SER A 9 -56.10 -17.85 -28.33
N ILE A 10 -55.25 -16.82 -28.30
CA ILE A 10 -53.87 -16.90 -27.80
C ILE A 10 -53.93 -16.73 -26.28
N ALA A 11 -53.67 -17.82 -25.54
CA ALA A 11 -53.44 -17.78 -24.10
C ALA A 11 -52.05 -17.16 -23.84
N LEU A 12 -52.04 -15.92 -23.35
CA LEU A 12 -50.82 -15.24 -22.90
C LEU A 12 -50.51 -15.69 -21.47
N ALA A 13 -49.64 -16.69 -21.33
CA ALA A 13 -49.05 -17.06 -20.04
C ALA A 13 -48.03 -15.99 -19.63
N VAL A 14 -48.39 -15.14 -18.67
CA VAL A 14 -47.49 -14.16 -18.06
C VAL A 14 -46.58 -14.89 -17.07
N TYR A 15 -45.35 -15.17 -17.48
CA TYR A 15 -44.27 -15.56 -16.58
C TYR A 15 -43.79 -14.30 -15.82
N LEU A 16 -44.22 -14.16 -14.57
CA LEU A 16 -43.69 -13.15 -13.65
C LEU A 16 -42.34 -13.66 -13.11
N GLY A 17 -41.26 -13.33 -13.80
CA GLY A 17 -39.90 -13.55 -13.30
C GLY A 17 -39.64 -12.66 -12.08
N ILE A 18 -39.49 -13.26 -10.90
CA ILE A 18 -39.02 -12.58 -9.70
C ILE A 18 -37.53 -12.28 -9.90
N PHE A 19 -37.22 -11.07 -10.32
CA PHE A 19 -35.86 -10.55 -10.34
C PHE A 19 -35.51 -10.13 -8.91
N LEU A 20 -34.84 -11.00 -8.16
CA LEU A 20 -34.28 -10.66 -6.85
C LEU A 20 -33.15 -9.65 -7.09
N LEU A 21 -33.47 -8.37 -6.99
CA LEU A 21 -32.48 -7.30 -7.00
C LEU A 21 -31.71 -7.39 -5.66
N CYS A 22 -30.57 -8.08 -5.66
CA CYS A 22 -29.62 -7.99 -4.55
C CYS A 22 -29.10 -6.54 -4.49
N LEU A 23 -29.75 -5.72 -3.67
CA LEU A 23 -29.21 -4.45 -3.21
C LEU A 23 -27.98 -4.77 -2.34
N ALA A 24 -26.82 -4.89 -2.97
CA ALA A 24 -25.55 -4.85 -2.27
C ALA A 24 -25.42 -3.44 -1.67
N THR A 25 -25.75 -3.30 -0.39
CA THR A 25 -25.45 -2.07 0.34
C THR A 25 -23.93 -1.93 0.35
N ALA A 26 -23.39 -0.96 -0.41
CA ALA A 26 -21.98 -0.63 -0.34
C ALA A 26 -21.66 -0.30 1.13
N ALA A 27 -20.80 -1.10 1.75
CA ALA A 27 -20.30 -0.77 3.07
C ALA A 27 -19.60 0.60 2.98
N PRO A 28 -19.84 1.52 3.93
CA PRO A 28 -19.12 2.79 3.94
C PRO A 28 -17.61 2.56 3.90
N ALA A 29 -16.90 3.36 3.11
CA ALA A 29 -15.45 3.30 2.97
C ALA A 29 -14.77 3.25 4.35
N GLY A 30 -13.71 2.44 4.47
CA GLY A 30 -13.00 2.26 5.73
C GLY A 30 -13.69 1.35 6.76
N THR A 31 -14.89 0.81 6.52
CA THR A 31 -15.54 -0.15 7.42
C THR A 31 -15.46 -1.58 6.89
N TYR A 32 -14.89 -2.49 7.67
CA TYR A 32 -14.66 -3.88 7.29
C TYR A 32 -15.26 -4.85 8.31
N PRO A 33 -15.80 -6.00 7.89
CA PRO A 33 -16.13 -7.08 8.82
C PRO A 33 -14.87 -7.53 9.55
N MET A 34 -15.01 -7.92 10.82
CA MET A 34 -13.91 -8.57 11.53
C MET A 34 -13.57 -9.89 10.83
N PRO A 35 -12.27 -10.18 10.60
CA PRO A 35 -11.86 -11.44 10.00
C PRO A 35 -12.09 -12.58 11.00
N SER A 36 -12.02 -13.82 10.53
CA SER A 36 -12.27 -15.00 11.36
C SER A 36 -11.26 -15.08 12.52
N ALA A 37 -11.57 -15.88 13.55
CA ALA A 37 -10.63 -16.08 14.65
C ALA A 37 -9.28 -16.62 14.12
N GLY A 38 -8.17 -15.97 14.46
CA GLY A 38 -6.83 -16.29 13.97
C GLY A 38 -6.44 -15.58 12.67
N GLU A 39 -7.39 -14.98 11.95
CA GLU A 39 -7.12 -14.18 10.76
C GLU A 39 -6.88 -12.71 11.11
N HIS A 40 -6.11 -12.03 10.25
CA HIS A 40 -5.63 -10.66 10.46
C HIS A 40 -5.90 -9.76 9.27
N LEU A 41 -6.07 -10.33 8.07
CA LEU A 41 -6.24 -9.56 6.85
C LEU A 41 -7.68 -9.05 6.70
N ILE A 42 -7.83 -7.76 6.41
CA ILE A 42 -9.11 -7.11 6.13
C ILE A 42 -9.04 -6.33 4.81
N GLY A 43 -10.20 -6.09 4.21
CA GLY A 43 -10.29 -5.33 2.98
C GLY A 43 -9.71 -6.04 1.77
N GLU A 44 -9.63 -5.32 0.68
CA GLU A 44 -9.17 -5.83 -0.61
C GLU A 44 -8.30 -4.79 -1.30
N LEU A 45 -7.30 -5.27 -2.05
CA LEU A 45 -6.50 -4.39 -2.90
C LEU A 45 -7.36 -4.04 -4.12
N THR A 46 -7.58 -2.75 -4.33
CA THR A 46 -8.40 -2.27 -5.44
C THR A 46 -7.61 -1.32 -6.33
N ALA A 47 -8.12 -1.00 -7.51
CA ALA A 47 -7.49 -0.04 -8.40
C ALA A 47 -8.56 0.80 -9.10
N VAL A 48 -8.22 2.04 -9.39
CA VAL A 48 -9.07 2.99 -10.13
C VAL A 48 -8.30 3.61 -11.28
N ARG A 49 -9.01 4.19 -12.25
CA ARG A 49 -8.37 4.93 -13.33
C ARG A 49 -8.20 6.39 -12.96
N ALA A 50 -7.04 6.94 -13.28
CA ALA A 50 -6.75 8.36 -13.18
C ALA A 50 -7.61 9.17 -14.16
N SER A 51 -8.18 10.27 -13.67
CA SER A 51 -8.88 11.26 -14.50
C SER A 51 -7.91 12.35 -14.97
N ARG A 52 -8.23 13.05 -16.07
CA ARG A 52 -7.34 14.00 -16.75
C ARG A 52 -6.82 15.16 -15.89
N ASP A 53 -7.54 15.53 -14.83
CA ASP A 53 -7.24 16.68 -13.97
C ASP A 53 -7.14 16.29 -12.48
N GLU A 54 -6.93 15.01 -12.16
CA GLU A 54 -6.94 14.50 -10.79
C GLU A 54 -5.52 14.16 -10.32
N THR A 55 -5.11 14.70 -9.16
CA THR A 55 -3.84 14.32 -8.52
C THR A 55 -3.99 12.99 -7.76
N LEU A 56 -2.88 12.34 -7.38
CA LEU A 56 -2.97 11.19 -6.47
C LEU A 56 -3.60 11.57 -5.12
N LEU A 57 -3.47 12.83 -4.70
CA LEU A 57 -4.03 13.32 -3.44
C LEU A 57 -5.55 13.45 -3.52
N ASP A 58 -6.09 13.85 -4.67
CA ASP A 58 -7.53 13.90 -4.91
C ASP A 58 -8.14 12.48 -4.90
N VAL A 59 -7.44 11.52 -5.53
CA VAL A 59 -7.81 10.10 -5.47
C VAL A 59 -7.76 9.61 -4.01
N ALA A 60 -6.70 9.94 -3.28
CA ALA A 60 -6.55 9.52 -1.89
C ALA A 60 -7.67 10.04 -0.99
N LEU A 61 -8.00 11.33 -1.11
CA LEU A 61 -9.10 11.96 -0.37
C LEU A 61 -10.45 11.29 -0.67
N ARG A 62 -10.72 11.02 -1.95
CA ARG A 62 -11.98 10.41 -2.40
C ARG A 62 -12.17 8.96 -1.94
N HIS A 63 -11.08 8.24 -1.69
CA HIS A 63 -11.08 6.82 -1.32
C HIS A 63 -10.64 6.54 0.12
N ASP A 64 -10.58 7.56 0.97
CA ASP A 64 -10.16 7.45 2.37
C ASP A 64 -8.75 6.81 2.55
N VAL A 65 -7.82 7.26 1.71
CA VAL A 65 -6.41 6.86 1.72
C VAL A 65 -5.54 8.05 2.15
N GLY A 66 -4.45 7.76 2.86
CA GLY A 66 -3.47 8.77 3.27
C GLY A 66 -2.46 9.07 2.17
N HIS A 67 -1.95 10.31 2.16
CA HIS A 67 -0.96 10.80 1.19
C HIS A 67 0.24 9.84 1.00
N ASN A 68 0.92 9.46 2.07
CA ASN A 68 2.10 8.60 1.94
C ASN A 68 1.74 7.19 1.46
N ALA A 69 0.58 6.67 1.83
CA ALA A 69 0.14 5.34 1.43
C ALA A 69 -0.16 5.29 -0.08
N ILE A 70 -0.87 6.29 -0.63
CA ILE A 70 -1.17 6.29 -2.07
C ILE A 70 0.10 6.42 -2.92
N ILE A 71 1.07 7.22 -2.48
CA ILE A 71 2.34 7.39 -3.20
C ILE A 71 3.18 6.13 -3.10
N ALA A 72 3.30 5.53 -1.91
CA ALA A 72 4.08 4.30 -1.71
C ALA A 72 3.52 3.13 -2.52
N ALA A 73 2.20 3.03 -2.67
CA ALA A 73 1.54 2.03 -3.50
C ALA A 73 1.69 2.27 -5.02
N ASN A 74 2.09 3.48 -5.44
CA ASN A 74 2.16 3.89 -6.85
C ASN A 74 3.49 4.60 -7.18
N PRO A 75 4.65 3.94 -7.01
CA PRO A 75 5.97 4.59 -7.12
C PRO A 75 6.30 5.13 -8.52
N ASP A 76 5.62 4.62 -9.55
CA ASP A 76 5.85 4.97 -10.96
C ASP A 76 4.86 6.02 -11.49
N ILE A 77 3.93 6.50 -10.64
CA ILE A 77 2.93 7.50 -11.02
C ILE A 77 3.34 8.86 -10.44
N ASP A 78 3.31 9.90 -11.28
CA ASP A 78 3.51 11.27 -10.83
C ASP A 78 2.38 11.66 -9.85
N PRO A 79 2.69 12.04 -8.59
CA PRO A 79 1.67 12.38 -7.61
C PRO A 79 0.82 13.60 -7.96
N TRP A 80 1.35 14.52 -8.77
CA TRP A 80 0.72 15.79 -9.13
C TRP A 80 0.02 15.73 -10.49
N LEU A 81 0.53 14.93 -11.42
CA LEU A 81 -0.07 14.78 -12.74
C LEU A 81 -0.05 13.33 -13.22
N PRO A 82 -0.87 12.44 -12.63
CA PRO A 82 -1.07 11.09 -13.13
C PRO A 82 -1.49 11.11 -14.61
N GLN A 83 -0.90 10.22 -15.42
CA GLN A 83 -1.32 10.08 -16.81
C GLN A 83 -2.79 9.65 -16.87
N GLU A 84 -3.60 10.33 -17.69
CA GLU A 84 -5.00 9.99 -17.90
C GLU A 84 -5.17 8.50 -18.26
N GLY A 85 -6.07 7.82 -17.55
CA GLY A 85 -6.34 6.39 -17.75
C GLY A 85 -5.32 5.44 -17.11
N ALA A 86 -4.26 5.94 -16.46
CA ALA A 86 -3.35 5.11 -15.66
C ALA A 86 -4.11 4.43 -14.52
N TRP A 87 -3.71 3.18 -14.22
CA TRP A 87 -4.24 2.46 -13.07
C TRP A 87 -3.55 2.91 -11.81
N ILE A 88 -4.32 3.41 -10.85
CA ILE A 88 -3.88 3.79 -9.52
C ILE A 88 -4.31 2.71 -8.54
N THR A 89 -3.34 2.07 -7.91
CA THR A 89 -3.54 1.08 -6.85
C THR A 89 -4.00 1.78 -5.58
N LEU A 90 -5.10 1.31 -5.00
CA LEU A 90 -5.61 1.75 -3.72
C LEU A 90 -5.21 0.73 -2.64
N PRO A 91 -4.33 1.10 -1.68
CA PRO A 91 -3.90 0.19 -0.61
C PRO A 91 -4.98 0.08 0.47
N THR A 92 -6.13 -0.51 0.10
CA THR A 92 -7.33 -0.68 0.95
C THR A 92 -7.44 -2.07 1.58
N GLN A 93 -6.34 -2.83 1.55
CA GLN A 93 -6.17 -4.10 2.25
C GLN A 93 -5.13 -3.91 3.36
N PHE A 94 -5.42 -4.45 4.54
CA PHE A 94 -4.58 -4.24 5.72
C PHE A 94 -4.44 -5.52 6.52
N ILE A 95 -3.27 -5.75 7.08
CA ILE A 95 -3.04 -6.64 8.22
C ILE A 95 -3.36 -5.84 9.48
N LEU A 96 -4.33 -6.32 10.27
CA LEU A 96 -4.65 -5.71 11.56
C LEU A 96 -3.42 -5.72 12.48
N PRO A 97 -3.11 -4.61 13.18
CA PRO A 97 -1.97 -4.56 14.09
C PRO A 97 -2.06 -5.59 15.21
N ASP A 98 -0.90 -6.07 15.67
CA ASP A 98 -0.80 -6.96 16.82
C ASP A 98 -1.03 -6.17 18.12
N ALA A 99 -2.31 -5.95 18.42
CA ALA A 99 -2.80 -5.26 19.59
C ALA A 99 -4.22 -5.76 19.91
N PRO A 100 -4.69 -5.61 21.16
CA PRO A 100 -6.08 -5.89 21.50
C PRO A 100 -7.04 -5.13 20.58
N ARG A 101 -7.90 -5.88 19.87
CA ARG A 101 -8.93 -5.39 18.93
C ARG A 101 -10.11 -4.76 19.67
N GLN A 102 -9.82 -3.72 20.47
CA GLN A 102 -10.77 -3.06 21.35
C GLN A 102 -10.53 -1.55 21.38
N GLY A 103 -11.61 -0.78 21.29
CA GLY A 103 -11.54 0.68 21.30
C GLY A 103 -10.76 1.20 20.10
N ILE A 104 -9.81 2.10 20.33
CA ILE A 104 -8.99 2.68 19.26
C ILE A 104 -7.57 2.13 19.34
N VAL A 105 -7.03 1.70 18.20
CA VAL A 105 -5.61 1.39 17.99
C VAL A 105 -5.09 2.34 16.92
N ILE A 106 -3.99 3.02 17.19
CA ILE A 106 -3.31 3.92 16.26
C ILE A 106 -1.93 3.36 16.00
N ASN A 107 -1.64 3.02 14.75
CA ASN A 107 -0.33 2.56 14.32
C ASN A 107 0.39 3.68 13.57
N LEU A 108 1.48 4.18 14.15
CA LEU A 108 2.11 5.42 13.70
C LEU A 108 2.82 5.31 12.33
N PRO A 109 3.58 4.24 12.00
CA PRO A 109 4.29 4.14 10.71
C PRO A 109 3.37 4.07 9.49
N GLU A 110 2.25 3.37 9.61
CA GLU A 110 1.24 3.30 8.53
C GLU A 110 0.29 4.52 8.54
N MET A 111 0.44 5.42 9.51
CA MET A 111 -0.38 6.60 9.70
C MET A 111 -1.88 6.27 9.65
N ARG A 112 -2.27 5.27 10.44
CA ARG A 112 -3.64 4.73 10.39
C ARG A 112 -4.23 4.51 11.78
N LEU A 113 -5.51 4.82 11.89
CA LEU A 113 -6.35 4.57 13.05
C LEU A 113 -7.27 3.38 12.77
N TYR A 114 -7.47 2.52 13.75
CA TYR A 114 -8.40 1.41 13.77
C TYR A 114 -9.33 1.56 14.97
N TYR A 115 -10.63 1.56 14.74
CA TYR A 115 -11.66 1.60 15.77
C TYR A 115 -12.48 0.32 15.72
N TYR A 116 -12.57 -0.34 16.87
CA TYR A 116 -13.31 -1.57 17.10
C TYR A 116 -14.56 -1.23 17.93
N PRO A 117 -15.70 -0.90 17.28
CA PRO A 117 -16.95 -0.67 17.99
C PRO A 117 -17.43 -1.96 18.64
N GLU A 118 -18.09 -1.83 19.80
CA GLU A 118 -18.79 -2.97 20.40
C GLU A 118 -19.95 -3.39 19.47
N PRO A 119 -20.04 -4.67 19.09
CA PRO A 119 -21.11 -5.13 18.22
C PRO A 119 -22.45 -5.06 18.95
N GLN A 120 -23.48 -4.57 18.27
CA GLN A 120 -24.84 -4.66 18.78
C GLN A 120 -25.36 -6.10 18.68
N ALA A 121 -26.39 -6.44 19.45
CA ALA A 121 -26.96 -7.79 19.44
C ALA A 121 -27.42 -8.17 18.02
N GLY A 122 -26.83 -9.23 17.46
CA GLY A 122 -27.12 -9.69 16.10
C GLY A 122 -26.34 -8.99 14.98
N GLU A 123 -25.51 -7.99 15.28
CA GLU A 123 -24.59 -7.39 14.31
C GLU A 123 -23.27 -8.16 14.23
N GLN A 124 -22.73 -8.29 13.02
CA GLN A 124 -21.37 -8.79 12.84
C GLN A 124 -20.36 -7.78 13.39
N ALA A 125 -19.37 -8.27 14.15
CA ALA A 125 -18.27 -7.44 14.58
C ALA A 125 -17.54 -6.83 13.37
N ARG A 126 -17.13 -5.58 13.50
CA ARG A 126 -16.47 -4.81 12.44
C ARG A 126 -15.29 -4.02 12.98
N VAL A 127 -14.44 -3.57 12.07
CA VAL A 127 -13.38 -2.60 12.30
C VAL A 127 -13.56 -1.44 11.34
N ILE A 128 -13.44 -0.22 11.87
CA ILE A 128 -13.49 1.02 11.11
C ILE A 128 -12.08 1.58 11.10
N THR A 129 -11.55 1.94 9.94
CA THR A 129 -10.18 2.44 9.83
C THR A 129 -10.10 3.68 8.96
N HIS A 130 -9.28 4.64 9.42
CA HIS A 130 -9.11 5.94 8.78
C HIS A 130 -7.62 6.29 8.69
N PRO A 131 -7.18 6.93 7.60
CA PRO A 131 -5.86 7.53 7.54
C PRO A 131 -5.78 8.70 8.51
N ILE A 132 -4.60 8.92 9.07
CA ILE A 132 -4.34 10.01 10.01
C ILE A 132 -3.06 10.74 9.64
N SER A 133 -2.86 11.92 10.22
CA SER A 133 -1.56 12.58 10.25
C SER A 133 -1.08 12.77 11.66
N ILE A 134 0.22 12.69 11.84
CA ILE A 134 0.88 12.77 13.15
C ILE A 134 1.88 13.92 13.19
N GLY A 135 2.52 14.09 14.34
CA GLY A 135 3.56 15.09 14.55
C GLY A 135 4.68 15.00 13.53
N SER A 136 5.20 16.17 13.16
CA SER A 136 6.48 16.28 12.46
C SER A 136 7.61 15.66 13.28
N GLU A 137 8.75 15.48 12.65
CA GLU A 137 9.93 14.97 13.35
C GLU A 137 10.23 15.76 14.64
N GLY A 138 10.52 15.04 15.73
CA GLY A 138 10.75 15.60 17.07
C GLY A 138 9.48 15.98 17.85
N ARG A 139 8.29 15.88 17.26
CA ARG A 139 7.00 16.18 17.91
C ARG A 139 6.19 14.90 18.15
N ASN A 140 6.80 13.95 18.86
CA ASN A 140 6.29 12.59 18.98
C ASN A 140 5.14 12.45 19.98
N LEU A 141 4.10 11.73 19.54
CA LEU A 141 3.01 11.30 20.40
C LEU A 141 3.49 10.16 21.31
N PRO A 142 3.31 10.24 22.65
CA PRO A 142 3.68 9.16 23.55
C PRO A 142 2.96 7.85 23.20
N MET A 143 3.74 6.79 22.99
CA MET A 143 3.21 5.45 22.79
C MET A 143 2.63 4.87 24.08
N GLY A 144 1.74 3.89 23.95
CA GLY A 144 1.14 3.18 25.07
C GLY A 144 -0.38 3.35 25.16
N LEU A 145 -0.92 3.09 26.35
CA LEU A 145 -2.36 3.11 26.61
C LEU A 145 -2.82 4.46 27.18
N THR A 146 -3.86 5.01 26.58
CA THR A 146 -4.62 6.16 27.06
C THR A 146 -6.11 5.93 26.81
N ARG A 147 -6.93 6.98 26.84
CA ARG A 147 -8.37 6.93 26.58
C ARG A 147 -8.89 8.22 25.99
N ILE A 148 -10.10 8.20 25.44
CA ILE A 148 -10.82 9.43 25.10
C ILE A 148 -11.25 10.12 26.40
N GLY A 149 -10.62 11.23 26.74
CA GLY A 149 -10.88 11.98 27.98
C GLY A 149 -11.97 13.04 27.83
N GLU A 150 -12.02 13.71 26.69
CA GLU A 150 -12.95 14.80 26.42
C GLU A 150 -13.32 14.81 24.93
N LYS A 151 -14.53 15.30 24.63
CA LYS A 151 -15.05 15.46 23.27
C LYS A 151 -15.62 16.87 23.13
N ARG A 152 -15.23 17.60 22.09
CA ARG A 152 -15.70 18.96 21.78
C ARG A 152 -16.13 19.06 20.32
N THR A 153 -17.33 19.59 20.11
CA THR A 153 -17.78 20.12 18.83
C THR A 153 -17.34 21.58 18.71
N GLN A 154 -17.03 22.02 17.50
CA GLN A 154 -16.63 23.40 17.18
C GLN A 154 -15.58 23.94 18.16
N PRO A 155 -14.41 23.27 18.30
CA PRO A 155 -13.41 23.63 19.30
C PRO A 155 -12.70 24.93 18.92
N SER A 156 -12.58 25.88 19.86
CA SER A 156 -11.57 26.94 19.74
C SER A 156 -10.17 26.35 19.91
N TRP A 157 -9.21 26.82 19.10
CA TRP A 157 -7.80 26.44 19.26
C TRP A 157 -7.07 27.48 20.10
N VAL A 158 -6.71 27.09 21.33
CA VAL A 158 -5.80 27.89 22.16
C VAL A 158 -4.38 27.61 21.67
N VAL A 159 -3.79 28.59 21.00
CA VAL A 159 -2.51 28.42 20.31
C VAL A 159 -1.39 28.28 21.36
N PRO A 160 -0.66 27.15 21.38
CA PRO A 160 0.41 26.96 22.34
C PRO A 160 1.45 28.07 22.19
N ARG A 161 2.03 28.49 23.33
CA ARG A 161 3.02 29.58 23.36
C ARG A 161 4.18 29.35 22.38
N SER A 162 4.71 28.13 22.32
CA SER A 162 5.79 27.76 21.41
C SER A 162 5.43 28.01 19.94
N ILE A 163 4.19 27.69 19.54
CA ILE A 163 3.71 27.89 18.17
C ILE A 163 3.57 29.37 17.86
N ARG A 164 3.07 30.17 18.81
CA ARG A 164 3.01 31.64 18.64
C ARG A 164 4.39 32.26 18.49
N GLU A 165 5.37 31.78 19.26
CA GLU A 165 6.76 32.26 19.20
C GLU A 165 7.47 31.82 17.89
N GLU A 166 7.16 30.65 17.37
CA GLU A 166 7.61 30.19 16.03
C GLU A 166 7.04 31.08 14.93
N HIS A 167 5.72 31.18 14.86
CA HIS A 167 5.00 32.01 13.88
C HIS A 167 5.40 33.50 13.91
N ALA A 168 5.60 34.07 15.11
CA ALA A 168 6.06 35.45 15.24
C ALA A 168 7.50 35.65 14.72
N ARG A 169 8.38 34.65 14.85
CA ARG A 169 9.75 34.69 14.27
C ARG A 169 9.73 34.58 12.75
N ASP A 170 8.77 33.83 12.21
CA ASP A 170 8.61 33.63 10.77
C ASP A 170 7.84 34.77 10.08
N GLY A 171 7.43 35.79 10.84
CA GLY A 171 6.75 36.99 10.30
C GLY A 171 5.24 36.83 10.11
N ASP A 172 4.64 35.77 10.64
CA ASP A 172 3.19 35.47 10.55
C ASP A 172 2.59 35.26 11.96
N PRO A 173 2.48 36.31 12.80
CA PRO A 173 2.08 36.15 14.20
C PRO A 173 0.63 35.65 14.36
N LEU A 174 0.46 34.55 15.10
CA LEU A 174 -0.86 33.97 15.40
C LEU A 174 -1.53 34.61 16.64
N PRO A 175 -2.88 34.70 16.65
CA PRO A 175 -3.62 35.11 17.84
C PRO A 175 -3.47 34.09 18.98
N ALA A 176 -3.79 34.49 20.21
CA ALA A 176 -3.79 33.58 21.35
C ALA A 176 -4.85 32.47 21.24
N ILE A 177 -5.97 32.78 20.58
CA ILE A 177 -7.10 31.87 20.37
C ILE A 177 -7.56 32.03 18.92
N VAL A 178 -7.69 30.92 18.21
CA VAL A 178 -8.41 30.86 16.93
C VAL A 178 -9.82 30.35 17.22
N PRO A 179 -10.88 31.12 16.90
CA PRO A 179 -12.26 30.71 17.15
C PRO A 179 -12.67 29.53 16.25
N PRO A 180 -13.82 28.88 16.50
CA PRO A 180 -14.37 27.89 15.59
C PRO A 180 -14.68 28.49 14.22
N GLY A 181 -14.52 27.68 13.16
CA GLY A 181 -14.79 28.09 11.78
C GLY A 181 -13.82 27.46 10.77
N PRO A 182 -13.98 27.79 9.48
CA PRO A 182 -13.22 27.17 8.38
C PRO A 182 -11.69 27.31 8.51
N ASP A 183 -11.21 28.40 9.11
CA ASP A 183 -9.78 28.67 9.28
C ASP A 183 -9.18 27.98 10.51
N ASN A 184 -10.01 27.33 11.34
CA ASN A 184 -9.53 26.66 12.54
C ASN A 184 -8.82 25.34 12.19
N PRO A 185 -7.53 25.18 12.54
CA PRO A 185 -6.76 24.00 12.17
C PRO A 185 -7.17 22.72 12.91
N LEU A 186 -8.04 22.82 13.92
CA LEU A 186 -8.64 21.69 14.61
C LEU A 186 -9.88 21.11 13.89
N GLY A 187 -10.44 21.84 12.92
CA GLY A 187 -11.71 21.49 12.28
C GLY A 187 -12.91 21.54 13.23
N GLU A 188 -14.00 20.85 12.87
CA GLU A 188 -15.28 20.91 13.58
C GLU A 188 -15.35 19.99 14.81
N TYR A 189 -14.45 19.01 14.94
CA TYR A 189 -14.51 18.00 16.00
C TYR A 189 -13.13 17.72 16.58
N ALA A 190 -13.05 17.60 17.90
CA ALA A 190 -11.83 17.21 18.61
C ALA A 190 -12.12 16.28 19.79
N MET A 191 -11.26 15.28 19.97
CA MET A 191 -11.27 14.33 21.08
C MET A 191 -9.92 14.36 21.80
N ARG A 192 -9.92 14.63 23.09
CA ARG A 192 -8.70 14.68 23.90
C ARG A 192 -8.25 13.30 24.32
N LEU A 193 -6.95 13.06 24.27
CA LEU A 193 -6.32 11.86 24.82
C LEU A 193 -6.02 12.04 26.30
N GLY A 194 -6.77 11.34 27.16
CA GLY A 194 -6.65 11.40 28.61
C GLY A 194 -6.80 12.83 29.13
N THR A 195 -5.85 13.26 29.96
CA THR A 195 -5.72 14.64 30.45
C THR A 195 -4.62 15.42 29.74
N SER A 196 -4.11 14.89 28.62
CA SER A 196 -2.98 15.48 27.89
C SER A 196 -3.40 16.66 27.00
N SER A 197 -2.40 17.33 26.41
CA SER A 197 -2.59 18.31 25.35
C SER A 197 -2.87 17.70 23.97
N TYR A 198 -2.72 16.38 23.81
CA TYR A 198 -2.91 15.70 22.53
C TYR A 198 -4.38 15.48 22.19
N LEU A 199 -4.71 15.72 20.92
CA LEU A 199 -6.05 15.61 20.37
C LEU A 199 -6.04 14.65 19.17
N ILE A 200 -7.15 13.93 18.99
CA ILE A 200 -7.60 13.41 17.69
C ILE A 200 -8.62 14.42 17.16
N HIS A 201 -8.37 15.04 16.02
CA HIS A 201 -9.20 16.14 15.53
C HIS A 201 -9.25 16.20 14.00
N GLY A 202 -10.16 17.02 13.48
CA GLY A 202 -10.24 17.30 12.04
C GLY A 202 -9.11 18.19 11.53
N THR A 203 -9.24 18.72 10.34
CA THR A 203 -8.26 19.66 9.80
C THR A 203 -8.90 20.54 8.73
N ASN A 204 -8.45 21.79 8.63
CA ASN A 204 -8.75 22.65 7.49
C ASN A 204 -7.78 22.45 6.31
N ARG A 205 -6.85 21.48 6.43
CA ARG A 205 -5.90 21.10 5.37
C ARG A 205 -6.01 19.60 5.11
N PRO A 206 -7.07 19.12 4.43
CA PRO A 206 -7.33 17.69 4.23
C PRO A 206 -6.20 17.00 3.46
N PHE A 207 -5.61 17.64 2.45
CA PHE A 207 -4.44 17.12 1.72
C PHE A 207 -3.23 16.79 2.59
N SER A 208 -3.24 17.23 3.86
CA SER A 208 -2.19 16.93 4.82
C SER A 208 -2.31 15.56 5.49
N ILE A 209 -3.40 14.83 5.29
CA ILE A 209 -3.68 13.53 5.91
C ILE A 209 -2.79 12.42 5.32
N GLY A 210 -2.24 11.55 6.16
CA GLY A 210 -1.23 10.57 5.78
C GLY A 210 0.19 11.15 5.69
N MET A 211 0.48 12.23 6.43
CA MET A 211 1.81 12.85 6.53
C MET A 211 2.23 13.19 7.97
N ARG A 212 3.52 13.46 8.17
CA ARG A 212 4.11 13.94 9.44
C ARG A 212 4.21 15.46 9.46
N VAL A 213 3.10 16.13 9.69
CA VAL A 213 3.00 17.61 9.52
C VAL A 213 2.43 18.33 10.73
N SER A 214 1.97 17.62 11.76
CA SER A 214 1.31 18.25 12.89
C SER A 214 2.32 18.72 13.95
N HIS A 215 1.83 19.50 14.91
CA HIS A 215 2.60 19.88 16.09
C HIS A 215 2.51 18.83 17.23
N GLY A 216 2.12 17.60 16.90
CA GLY A 216 2.05 16.45 17.83
C GLY A 216 0.64 15.85 17.98
N CYS A 217 -0.41 16.54 17.55
CA CYS A 217 -1.78 15.99 17.56
C CYS A 217 -2.04 15.05 16.37
N ILE A 218 -3.09 14.25 16.47
CA ILE A 218 -3.57 13.36 15.40
C ILE A 218 -4.63 14.11 14.59
N ARG A 219 -4.39 14.26 13.29
CA ARG A 219 -5.35 14.88 12.35
C ARG A 219 -6.04 13.79 11.55
N MET A 220 -7.31 14.01 11.23
CA MET A 220 -8.15 13.15 10.39
C MET A 220 -8.83 13.99 9.31
N TYR A 221 -9.33 13.35 8.25
CA TYR A 221 -10.21 14.04 7.32
C TYR A 221 -11.47 14.55 8.05
N PRO A 222 -12.06 15.69 7.61
CA PRO A 222 -13.25 16.24 8.25
C PRO A 222 -14.43 15.25 8.38
N GLY A 223 -14.72 14.48 7.34
CA GLY A 223 -15.81 13.47 7.37
C GLY A 223 -15.51 12.29 8.30
N ASP A 224 -14.25 11.87 8.38
CA ASP A 224 -13.84 10.75 9.24
C ASP A 224 -13.93 11.12 10.71
N ILE A 225 -13.43 12.31 11.09
CA ILE A 225 -13.50 12.74 12.49
C ILE A 225 -14.94 12.92 12.92
N GLU A 226 -15.83 13.42 12.07
CA GLU A 226 -17.26 13.55 12.36
C GLU A 226 -17.87 12.17 12.67
N THR A 227 -17.62 11.20 11.78
CA THR A 227 -18.13 9.84 11.92
C THR A 227 -17.57 9.15 13.16
N LEU A 228 -16.26 9.26 13.40
CA LEU A 228 -15.59 8.68 14.56
C LEU A 228 -16.08 9.34 15.85
N PHE A 229 -16.19 10.68 15.86
CA PHE A 229 -16.69 11.45 16.99
C PHE A 229 -18.11 11.03 17.37
N ALA A 230 -19.00 10.78 16.41
CA ALA A 230 -20.35 10.33 16.71
C ALA A 230 -20.38 8.95 17.38
N ARG A 231 -19.47 8.04 17.01
CA ARG A 231 -19.48 6.64 17.45
C ARG A 231 -18.71 6.37 18.74
N VAL A 232 -17.61 7.10 18.96
CA VAL A 232 -16.67 6.79 20.05
C VAL A 232 -17.13 7.43 21.37
N PRO A 233 -17.45 6.65 22.41
CA PRO A 233 -17.79 7.21 23.71
C PRO A 233 -16.56 7.76 24.46
N LYS A 234 -16.79 8.70 25.37
CA LYS A 234 -15.77 9.10 26.35
C LYS A 234 -15.39 7.88 27.20
N GLY A 235 -14.11 7.75 27.52
CA GLY A 235 -13.55 6.60 28.24
C GLY A 235 -13.05 5.48 27.34
N THR A 236 -13.38 5.48 26.04
CA THR A 236 -12.88 4.47 25.09
C THR A 236 -11.37 4.36 25.16
N PRO A 237 -10.80 3.15 25.33
CA PRO A 237 -9.36 2.96 25.38
C PRO A 237 -8.73 3.32 24.03
N VAL A 238 -7.57 3.96 24.08
CA VAL A 238 -6.79 4.34 22.90
C VAL A 238 -5.39 3.79 23.09
N ARG A 239 -4.91 2.98 22.14
CA ARG A 239 -3.58 2.40 22.18
C ARG A 239 -2.76 2.90 21.00
N ILE A 240 -1.63 3.50 21.31
CA ILE A 240 -0.71 4.07 20.33
C ILE A 240 0.49 3.14 20.24
N ILE A 241 0.72 2.59 19.04
CA ILE A 241 1.74 1.59 18.77
C ILE A 241 2.63 2.02 17.61
N ASN A 242 3.79 1.36 17.52
CA ASN A 242 4.70 1.50 16.41
C ASN A 242 5.03 0.10 15.85
N GLN A 243 4.30 -0.31 14.82
CA GLN A 243 4.48 -1.58 14.12
C GLN A 243 4.66 -1.30 12.62
N PRO A 244 5.89 -1.00 12.16
CA PRO A 244 6.16 -0.73 10.75
C PRO A 244 6.13 -2.00 9.90
N PHE A 245 6.34 -3.17 10.51
CA PHE A 245 6.26 -4.47 9.87
C PHE A 245 5.20 -5.30 10.59
N LYS A 246 4.25 -5.84 9.83
CA LYS A 246 3.17 -6.68 10.33
C LYS A 246 3.15 -7.97 9.53
N ALA A 247 2.75 -9.05 10.16
CA ALA A 247 2.44 -10.31 9.49
C ALA A 247 1.05 -10.78 9.94
N GLY A 248 0.39 -11.56 9.09
CA GLY A 248 -1.00 -11.92 9.34
C GLY A 248 -1.51 -13.00 8.43
N TRP A 249 -2.44 -13.80 8.96
CA TRP A 249 -3.09 -14.89 8.25
C TRP A 249 -4.38 -14.46 7.56
N ARG A 250 -4.68 -15.09 6.42
CA ARG A 250 -6.02 -15.16 5.83
C ARG A 250 -6.22 -16.57 5.29
N ALA A 251 -7.23 -17.28 5.77
CA ALA A 251 -7.34 -18.73 5.60
C ALA A 251 -5.98 -19.40 5.91
N ASP A 252 -5.44 -20.18 4.97
CA ASP A 252 -4.16 -20.88 5.10
C ASP A 252 -2.98 -20.12 4.48
N GLU A 253 -3.13 -18.83 4.19
CA GLU A 253 -2.10 -18.01 3.56
C GLU A 253 -1.51 -17.00 4.53
N LEU A 254 -0.17 -16.89 4.53
CA LEU A 254 0.56 -15.92 5.33
C LEU A 254 0.94 -14.70 4.50
N TYR A 255 0.64 -13.52 5.02
CA TYR A 255 0.93 -12.22 4.44
C TYR A 255 1.89 -11.42 5.33
N VAL A 256 2.65 -10.53 4.70
CA VAL A 256 3.43 -9.49 5.38
C VAL A 256 3.12 -8.12 4.83
N GLU A 257 3.21 -7.10 5.66
CA GLU A 257 2.97 -5.70 5.29
C GLU A 257 4.07 -4.84 5.91
N ALA A 258 4.68 -3.99 5.08
CA ALA A 258 5.81 -3.15 5.46
C ALA A 258 5.54 -1.68 5.17
N HIS A 259 5.85 -0.84 6.14
CA HIS A 259 5.78 0.62 6.07
C HIS A 259 7.12 1.23 6.42
N LYS A 260 7.33 2.46 5.97
CA LYS A 260 8.52 3.23 6.32
C LYS A 260 8.58 3.47 7.84
N PRO A 261 9.65 3.03 8.54
CA PRO A 261 9.82 3.32 9.96
C PRO A 261 9.92 4.82 10.26
N LEU A 262 9.54 5.22 11.47
CA LEU A 262 9.72 6.60 11.94
C LEU A 262 11.20 6.87 12.25
N GLN A 263 11.77 7.96 11.71
CA GLN A 263 13.20 8.28 11.76
C GLN A 263 13.80 8.37 13.16
N GLU A 264 13.04 8.86 14.15
CA GLU A 264 13.54 9.06 15.52
C GLU A 264 13.66 7.77 16.32
N GLN A 265 13.17 6.66 15.76
CA GLN A 265 13.34 5.34 16.33
C GLN A 265 14.20 4.53 15.38
N HIS A 266 15.53 4.67 15.57
CA HIS A 266 16.49 3.69 15.07
C HIS A 266 15.96 2.31 15.47
N LEU A 267 15.52 1.51 14.49
CA LEU A 267 15.57 0.07 14.63
C LEU A 267 16.99 -0.25 15.12
N ALA A 268 17.14 -1.14 16.10
CA ALA A 268 18.44 -1.38 16.74
C ALA A 268 19.56 -1.45 15.67
N PRO A 269 20.74 -0.84 15.88
CA PRO A 269 21.73 -0.58 14.83
C PRO A 269 22.12 -1.78 13.95
N ASP A 270 21.93 -3.01 14.43
CA ASP A 270 22.24 -4.28 13.74
C ASP A 270 21.01 -5.02 13.17
N SER A 271 19.80 -4.45 13.25
CA SER A 271 18.56 -5.07 12.79
C SER A 271 18.06 -4.38 11.51
N GLY A 272 18.53 -4.84 10.36
CA GLY A 272 17.99 -4.41 9.07
C GLY A 272 16.46 -4.63 8.98
N HIS A 273 15.78 -3.94 8.06
CA HIS A 273 14.33 -4.08 7.82
C HIS A 273 13.89 -5.54 7.66
N THR A 274 14.73 -6.37 7.04
CA THR A 274 14.49 -7.81 6.90
C THR A 274 14.43 -8.54 8.24
N THR A 275 15.29 -8.20 9.21
CA THR A 275 15.32 -8.84 10.54
C THR A 275 14.05 -8.53 11.34
N THR A 276 13.53 -7.31 11.22
CA THR A 276 12.31 -6.88 11.90
C THR A 276 11.06 -7.45 11.23
N MET A 277 11.06 -7.59 9.90
CA MET A 277 10.03 -8.34 9.19
C MET A 277 10.01 -9.83 9.59
N VAL A 278 11.19 -10.46 9.71
CA VAL A 278 11.33 -11.85 10.18
C VAL A 278 10.75 -12.00 11.59
N ALA A 279 11.01 -11.05 12.50
CA ALA A 279 10.43 -11.08 13.84
C ALA A 279 8.90 -10.98 13.83
N ALA A 280 8.32 -10.12 12.98
CA ALA A 280 6.87 -10.01 12.82
C ALA A 280 6.26 -11.34 12.33
N VAL A 281 6.92 -12.01 11.37
CA VAL A 281 6.53 -13.34 10.89
C VAL A 281 6.59 -14.38 12.00
N ILE A 282 7.73 -14.49 12.70
CA ILE A 282 7.94 -15.47 13.78
C ILE A 282 6.90 -15.31 14.89
N ASN A 283 6.60 -14.09 15.31
CA ASN A 283 5.61 -13.83 16.36
C ASN A 283 4.18 -14.22 15.94
N THR A 284 3.90 -14.25 14.63
CA THR A 284 2.58 -14.56 14.08
C THR A 284 2.44 -16.05 13.71
N SER A 285 3.54 -16.75 13.45
CA SER A 285 3.54 -18.14 12.99
C SER A 285 3.97 -19.12 14.09
N ASN A 286 3.09 -20.05 14.46
CA ASN A 286 3.45 -21.27 15.20
C ASN A 286 4.01 -22.38 14.29
N ILE A 287 4.43 -22.06 13.06
CA ILE A 287 4.68 -23.01 11.95
C ILE A 287 6.16 -23.01 11.53
N ILE A 288 6.62 -24.16 11.04
CA ILE A 288 7.95 -24.48 10.52
C ILE A 288 8.35 -23.52 9.39
N LEU A 289 9.53 -22.88 9.53
CA LEU A 289 10.05 -21.78 8.70
C LEU A 289 10.39 -22.15 7.24
N ASP A 290 10.26 -23.43 6.86
CA ASP A 290 10.80 -24.00 5.62
C ASP A 290 9.89 -23.81 4.39
N GLU A 291 8.62 -23.44 4.56
CA GLU A 291 7.66 -23.21 3.45
C GLU A 291 7.48 -21.70 3.10
N MET A 292 8.26 -20.83 3.76
CA MET A 292 8.15 -19.37 3.62
C MET A 292 9.07 -18.84 2.52
N SER A 293 8.51 -17.98 1.65
CA SER A 293 9.28 -17.21 0.70
C SER A 293 9.93 -16.00 1.37
N TRP A 294 11.10 -16.22 1.99
CA TRP A 294 11.91 -15.16 2.59
C TRP A 294 12.36 -14.10 1.58
N ALA A 295 12.41 -14.45 0.29
CA ALA A 295 12.66 -13.49 -0.79
C ALA A 295 11.51 -12.48 -0.91
N MET A 296 10.26 -12.92 -0.89
CA MET A 296 9.08 -12.02 -0.94
C MET A 296 8.95 -11.20 0.34
N ALA A 297 9.24 -11.78 1.50
CA ALA A 297 9.27 -11.05 2.76
C ALA A 297 10.36 -9.96 2.76
N GLY A 298 11.54 -10.27 2.23
CA GLY A 298 12.63 -9.31 2.04
C GLY A 298 12.24 -8.17 1.08
N LEU A 299 11.63 -8.51 -0.05
CA LEU A 299 11.17 -7.53 -1.04
C LEU A 299 10.13 -6.57 -0.45
N ALA A 300 9.13 -7.09 0.27
CA ALA A 300 8.14 -6.25 0.94
C ALA A 300 8.80 -5.31 1.96
N ALA A 301 9.74 -5.81 2.77
CA ALA A 301 10.48 -5.02 3.76
C ALA A 301 11.36 -3.93 3.15
N GLU A 302 11.89 -4.15 1.94
CA GLU A 302 12.70 -3.19 1.19
C GLU A 302 11.82 -2.13 0.50
N GLN A 303 10.74 -2.54 -0.15
CA GLN A 303 9.88 -1.64 -0.92
C GLN A 303 8.96 -0.78 -0.04
N GLN A 304 8.52 -1.30 1.11
CA GLN A 304 7.74 -0.56 2.12
C GLN A 304 6.48 0.11 1.55
N GLN A 305 5.79 -0.58 0.62
CA GLN A 305 4.63 -0.04 -0.10
C GLN A 305 3.35 -0.01 0.74
N GLY A 306 3.35 -0.62 1.93
CA GLY A 306 2.16 -0.75 2.77
C GLY A 306 1.08 -1.69 2.22
N ILE A 307 1.42 -2.51 1.22
CA ILE A 307 0.52 -3.49 0.61
C ILE A 307 0.81 -4.89 1.20
N PRO A 308 -0.19 -5.58 1.77
CA PRO A 308 -0.02 -6.95 2.20
C PRO A 308 0.43 -7.87 1.06
N THR A 309 1.55 -8.56 1.26
CA THR A 309 2.22 -9.42 0.29
C THR A 309 2.21 -10.85 0.80
N LYS A 310 1.67 -11.78 0.01
CA LYS A 310 1.68 -13.21 0.35
C LYS A 310 3.11 -13.74 0.35
N ILE A 311 3.48 -14.48 1.40
CA ILE A 311 4.81 -15.07 1.58
C ILE A 311 4.79 -16.60 1.76
N LEU A 312 3.63 -17.22 1.98
CA LEU A 312 3.54 -18.68 1.96
C LEU A 312 3.56 -19.17 0.52
N ALA A 313 4.60 -19.90 0.14
CA ALA A 313 4.73 -20.43 -1.21
C ALA A 313 3.85 -21.67 -1.37
N THR A 314 3.04 -21.73 -2.42
CA THR A 314 2.49 -23.01 -2.88
C THR A 314 3.62 -23.85 -3.50
N ARG A 315 3.53 -25.19 -3.47
CA ARG A 315 4.50 -26.08 -4.16
C ARG A 315 4.73 -25.71 -5.65
N ALA A 316 3.73 -25.12 -6.30
CA ALA A 316 3.83 -24.62 -7.66
C ALA A 316 4.66 -23.33 -7.77
N GLU A 317 4.52 -22.40 -6.82
CA GLU A 317 5.33 -21.18 -6.74
C GLU A 317 6.78 -21.48 -6.32
N GLU A 318 7.02 -22.46 -5.46
CA GLU A 318 8.38 -22.97 -5.18
C GLU A 318 9.01 -23.60 -6.42
N SER A 319 8.26 -24.38 -7.20
CA SER A 319 8.74 -24.94 -8.46
C SER A 319 9.04 -23.82 -9.46
N LEU A 320 8.21 -22.79 -9.55
CA LEU A 320 8.44 -21.62 -10.39
C LEU A 320 9.67 -20.82 -9.93
N LEU A 321 9.84 -20.59 -8.62
CA LEU A 321 10.99 -19.87 -8.04
C LEU A 321 12.29 -20.67 -8.16
N ARG A 322 12.26 -21.99 -7.96
CA ARG A 322 13.40 -22.89 -8.22
C ARG A 322 13.67 -22.98 -9.71
N THR A 323 12.66 -22.96 -10.57
CA THR A 323 12.81 -22.91 -12.03
C THR A 323 13.36 -21.56 -12.47
N VAL A 324 12.97 -20.45 -11.85
CA VAL A 324 13.51 -19.10 -12.09
C VAL A 324 14.96 -19.01 -11.59
N ALA A 325 15.27 -19.54 -10.41
CA ALA A 325 16.63 -19.62 -9.87
C ALA A 325 17.54 -20.60 -10.66
N ALA A 326 16.98 -21.70 -11.17
CA ALA A 326 17.67 -22.67 -12.04
C ALA A 326 17.70 -22.25 -13.52
N ARG A 327 16.94 -21.22 -13.91
CA ARG A 327 16.95 -20.57 -15.24
C ARG A 327 18.01 -19.50 -15.40
N PHE A 328 18.89 -19.33 -14.43
CA PHE A 328 20.14 -18.58 -14.61
C PHE A 328 21.23 -19.58 -14.97
N PRO A 329 21.42 -19.95 -16.26
CA PRO A 329 22.61 -20.68 -16.65
C PRO A 329 23.82 -19.85 -16.21
N ALA A 330 24.89 -20.50 -15.74
CA ALA A 330 26.16 -19.80 -15.55
C ALA A 330 26.46 -19.00 -16.83
N LEU A 331 26.76 -17.70 -16.70
CA LEU A 331 27.15 -16.85 -17.83
C LEU A 331 28.20 -17.61 -18.63
N ALA A 332 27.83 -18.18 -19.78
CA ALA A 332 28.67 -19.11 -20.53
C ALA A 332 29.71 -18.29 -21.30
N PRO A 333 30.95 -18.14 -20.82
CA PRO A 333 31.95 -17.33 -21.48
C PRO A 333 32.53 -18.22 -22.59
N GLY A 334 32.12 -17.96 -23.84
CA GLY A 334 32.47 -18.76 -25.01
C GLY A 334 32.05 -18.08 -26.31
N GLU A 335 32.09 -18.81 -27.44
CA GLU A 335 31.70 -18.35 -28.78
C GLU A 335 30.17 -18.13 -28.96
N THR A 336 29.50 -17.57 -27.95
CA THR A 336 28.07 -17.23 -27.99
C THR A 336 27.87 -15.73 -28.20
N TRP A 337 26.65 -15.35 -28.57
CA TRP A 337 26.23 -13.96 -28.73
C TRP A 337 25.12 -13.64 -27.76
N TRP A 338 25.07 -12.39 -27.31
CA TRP A 338 24.07 -11.87 -26.39
C TRP A 338 23.51 -10.57 -26.95
N LEU A 339 22.28 -10.22 -26.60
CA LEU A 339 21.66 -8.97 -26.97
C LEU A 339 21.48 -8.10 -25.73
N GLN A 340 22.17 -6.97 -25.64
CA GLN A 340 21.98 -6.00 -24.56
C GLN A 340 20.88 -5.00 -24.94
N LEU A 341 19.78 -5.02 -24.18
CA LEU A 341 18.66 -4.09 -24.41
C LEU A 341 18.85 -2.72 -23.74
N GLY A 342 19.69 -2.64 -22.71
CA GLY A 342 19.92 -1.38 -22.01
C GLY A 342 20.82 -1.52 -20.80
N ALA A 343 21.27 -0.38 -20.27
CA ALA A 343 21.98 -0.28 -19.01
C ALA A 343 21.19 0.64 -18.07
N PHE A 344 20.93 0.17 -16.87
CA PHE A 344 20.00 0.78 -15.92
C PHE A 344 20.72 1.06 -14.61
N SER A 345 20.49 2.23 -14.04
CA SER A 345 21.00 2.58 -12.70
C SER A 345 20.21 1.92 -11.56
N LYS A 346 19.05 1.31 -11.86
CA LYS A 346 18.19 0.60 -10.91
C LYS A 346 17.72 -0.73 -11.50
N VAL A 347 17.79 -1.81 -10.72
CA VAL A 347 17.37 -3.17 -11.14
C VAL A 347 15.89 -3.24 -11.50
N GLY A 348 15.03 -2.49 -10.79
CA GLY A 348 13.58 -2.45 -11.05
C GLY A 348 13.21 -2.04 -12.48
N ASN A 349 13.87 -1.01 -13.03
CA ASN A 349 13.62 -0.54 -14.40
C ASN A 349 13.99 -1.61 -15.43
N ALA A 350 15.07 -2.35 -15.16
CA ALA A 350 15.50 -3.44 -16.01
C ALA A 350 14.51 -4.62 -15.97
N ASN A 351 13.93 -4.90 -14.79
CA ASN A 351 12.86 -5.89 -14.64
C ASN A 351 11.57 -5.51 -15.38
N MET A 352 11.18 -4.23 -15.36
CA MET A 352 9.99 -3.77 -16.09
C MET A 352 10.12 -3.99 -17.60
N ILE A 353 11.32 -3.75 -18.16
CA ILE A 353 11.57 -4.03 -19.58
C ILE A 353 11.62 -5.53 -19.82
N ALA A 354 12.23 -6.31 -18.90
CA ALA A 354 12.26 -7.76 -19.01
C ALA A 354 10.86 -8.40 -19.06
N GLN A 355 9.91 -7.88 -18.28
CA GLN A 355 8.52 -8.34 -18.27
C GLN A 355 7.73 -8.01 -19.54
N ARG A 356 8.16 -7.00 -20.31
CA ARG A 356 7.54 -6.62 -21.59
C ARG A 356 8.10 -7.41 -22.77
N ILE A 357 9.19 -8.14 -22.58
CA ILE A 357 9.71 -9.06 -23.58
C ILE A 357 8.69 -10.20 -23.70
N GLY A 358 8.18 -10.41 -24.92
CA GLY A 358 7.28 -11.52 -25.22
C GLY A 358 7.94 -12.87 -24.98
N ARG A 359 7.22 -13.95 -25.31
CA ARG A 359 7.75 -15.31 -25.15
C ARG A 359 9.03 -15.50 -25.97
N LEU A 360 10.14 -15.77 -25.28
CA LEU A 360 11.41 -16.16 -25.89
C LEU A 360 11.43 -17.68 -26.19
N PRO A 361 12.26 -18.14 -27.14
CA PRO A 361 12.57 -19.55 -27.31
C PRO A 361 13.05 -20.20 -26.00
N ASP A 362 12.79 -21.49 -25.83
CA ASP A 362 13.05 -22.20 -24.56
C ASP A 362 14.54 -22.24 -24.16
N ASP A 363 15.45 -22.04 -25.12
CA ASP A 363 16.90 -21.97 -24.96
C ASP A 363 17.44 -20.54 -24.76
N ILE A 364 16.60 -19.51 -24.86
CA ILE A 364 16.97 -18.09 -24.74
C ILE A 364 16.36 -17.50 -23.47
N SER A 365 17.21 -16.86 -22.67
CA SER A 365 16.84 -16.31 -21.36
C SER A 365 17.16 -14.82 -21.25
N THR A 366 16.45 -14.12 -20.36
CA THR A 366 16.78 -12.76 -19.94
C THR A 366 17.65 -12.81 -18.68
N SER A 367 18.77 -12.11 -18.69
CA SER A 367 19.70 -12.04 -17.56
C SER A 367 20.01 -10.59 -17.20
N LEU A 368 19.98 -10.27 -15.90
CA LEU A 368 20.41 -8.98 -15.38
C LEU A 368 21.81 -9.10 -14.78
N VAL A 369 22.77 -8.42 -15.38
CA VAL A 369 24.18 -8.50 -15.00
C VAL A 369 24.82 -7.12 -14.83
N THR A 370 25.86 -7.02 -14.01
CA THR A 370 26.60 -5.80 -13.73
C THR A 370 28.10 -6.04 -13.86
N ASN A 371 28.82 -5.03 -14.35
CA ASN A 371 30.28 -4.92 -14.31
C ASN A 371 30.69 -3.56 -13.71
N GLY A 372 29.92 -3.08 -12.72
CA GLY A 372 30.12 -1.76 -12.13
C GLY A 372 28.87 -1.26 -11.42
N ARG A 373 28.48 -0.01 -11.69
CA ARG A 373 27.30 0.64 -11.07
C ARG A 373 26.01 0.49 -11.89
N LEU A 374 26.07 -0.03 -13.10
CA LEU A 374 24.92 -0.18 -13.99
C LEU A 374 24.56 -1.64 -14.15
N CYS A 375 23.26 -1.92 -14.15
CA CYS A 375 22.67 -3.21 -14.44
C CYS A 375 22.28 -3.29 -15.91
N HIS A 376 22.79 -4.30 -16.59
CA HIS A 376 22.60 -4.54 -18.01
C HIS A 376 21.58 -5.66 -18.19
N LEU A 377 20.53 -5.41 -18.99
CA LEU A 377 19.57 -6.42 -19.41
C LEU A 377 20.09 -7.11 -20.66
N LEU A 378 20.45 -8.38 -20.52
CA LEU A 378 20.96 -9.22 -21.59
C LEU A 378 19.93 -10.29 -21.96
N ILE A 379 19.93 -10.68 -23.23
CA ILE A 379 19.13 -11.78 -23.77
C ILE A 379 20.05 -12.74 -24.49
N GLY A 380 19.92 -14.03 -24.20
CA GLY A 380 20.76 -15.07 -24.79
C GLY A 380 20.83 -16.34 -23.93
N PRO A 381 21.78 -17.24 -24.21
CA PRO A 381 22.82 -17.14 -25.24
C PRO A 381 22.33 -17.49 -26.65
N PHE A 382 22.80 -16.77 -27.68
CA PHE A 382 22.59 -17.09 -29.10
C PHE A 382 23.82 -17.76 -29.70
N ALA A 383 23.62 -18.69 -30.64
CA ALA A 383 24.73 -19.33 -31.36
C ALA A 383 25.43 -18.41 -32.37
N ALA A 384 24.74 -17.37 -32.88
CA ALA A 384 25.27 -16.45 -33.89
C ALA A 384 24.75 -15.02 -33.70
N ARG A 385 25.53 -14.03 -34.15
CA ARG A 385 25.21 -12.60 -34.09
C ARG A 385 23.87 -12.26 -34.76
N ASP A 386 23.61 -12.86 -35.91
CA ASP A 386 22.43 -12.54 -36.72
C ASP A 386 21.13 -13.02 -36.04
N ALA A 387 21.19 -14.13 -35.29
CA ALA A 387 20.07 -14.61 -34.48
C ALA A 387 19.75 -13.65 -33.32
N ALA A 388 20.79 -13.07 -32.70
CA ALA A 388 20.62 -12.05 -31.66
C ALA A 388 19.97 -10.79 -32.23
N LEU A 389 20.40 -10.35 -33.42
CA LEU A 389 19.85 -9.17 -34.09
C LEU A 389 18.39 -9.35 -34.52
N ALA A 390 18.04 -10.50 -35.12
CA ALA A 390 16.66 -10.80 -35.51
C ALA A 390 15.71 -10.83 -34.29
N THR A 391 16.18 -11.38 -33.17
CA THR A 391 15.44 -11.33 -31.90
C THR A 391 15.30 -9.90 -31.39
N GLY A 392 16.34 -9.08 -31.54
CA GLY A 392 16.30 -7.65 -31.18
C GLY A 392 15.31 -6.83 -32.00
N GLU A 393 15.17 -7.09 -33.30
CA GLU A 393 14.15 -6.46 -34.14
C GLU A 393 12.73 -6.85 -33.71
N THR A 394 12.54 -8.12 -33.35
CA THR A 394 11.26 -8.61 -32.81
C THR A 394 10.94 -7.98 -31.46
N ILE A 395 11.92 -7.78 -30.59
CA ILE A 395 11.70 -7.12 -29.30
C ILE A 395 11.43 -5.62 -29.47
N ARG A 396 12.14 -4.97 -30.38
CA ARG A 396 11.96 -3.54 -30.68
C ARG A 396 10.53 -3.26 -31.16
N SER A 397 9.92 -4.15 -31.94
CA SER A 397 8.53 -3.95 -32.41
C SER A 397 7.48 -4.03 -31.31
N HIS A 398 7.82 -4.55 -30.12
CA HIS A 398 6.90 -4.67 -28.97
C HIS A 398 7.27 -3.78 -27.78
N THR A 399 8.52 -3.34 -27.69
CA THR A 399 9.03 -2.61 -26.51
C THR A 399 9.58 -1.21 -26.85
N ASP A 400 9.74 -0.87 -28.13
CA ASP A 400 10.48 0.31 -28.63
C ASP A 400 11.96 0.39 -28.17
N VAL A 401 12.50 -0.68 -27.58
CA VAL A 401 13.88 -0.76 -27.12
C VAL A 401 14.75 -1.44 -28.18
N SER A 402 15.85 -0.78 -28.56
CA SER A 402 16.83 -1.34 -29.50
C SER A 402 17.91 -2.12 -28.75
N GLY A 403 18.13 -3.38 -29.15
CA GLY A 403 19.18 -4.22 -28.60
C GLY A 403 20.50 -4.11 -29.36
N PHE A 404 21.62 -4.18 -28.63
CA PHE A 404 22.97 -4.21 -29.19
C PHE A 404 23.59 -5.62 -29.02
N PRO A 405 24.04 -6.27 -30.11
CA PRO A 405 24.65 -7.59 -30.00
C PRO A 405 26.06 -7.50 -29.41
N LEU A 406 26.36 -8.37 -28.45
CA LEU A 406 27.63 -8.50 -27.75
C LEU A 406 28.17 -9.93 -27.86
N PRO A 407 29.48 -10.13 -28.12
CA PRO A 407 30.10 -11.43 -27.99
C PRO A 407 30.12 -11.89 -26.52
N GLY A 408 29.87 -13.17 -26.25
CA GLY A 408 29.88 -13.74 -24.91
C GLY A 408 31.22 -13.60 -24.19
N THR A 409 32.32 -13.49 -24.93
CA THR A 409 33.66 -13.17 -24.40
C THR A 409 33.74 -11.80 -23.72
N THR A 410 32.85 -10.86 -24.06
CA THR A 410 32.77 -9.54 -23.42
C THR A 410 32.12 -9.57 -22.04
N LEU A 411 31.47 -10.68 -21.68
CA LEU A 411 30.84 -10.87 -20.38
C LEU A 411 31.80 -11.37 -19.30
N ASN A 412 33.08 -11.57 -19.64
CA ASN A 412 34.12 -11.88 -18.66
C ASN A 412 34.23 -10.76 -17.62
N GLY A 413 33.98 -11.11 -16.35
CA GLY A 413 33.99 -10.17 -15.21
C GLY A 413 32.63 -9.61 -14.84
N TYR A 414 31.58 -9.84 -15.63
CA TYR A 414 30.21 -9.51 -15.25
C TYR A 414 29.71 -10.46 -14.15
N ARG A 415 28.90 -9.93 -13.23
CA ARG A 415 28.21 -10.67 -12.17
C ARG A 415 26.72 -10.45 -12.29
N TYR A 416 25.90 -11.34 -11.73
CA TYR A 416 24.46 -11.07 -11.62
C TYR A 416 24.22 -9.79 -10.81
N CYS A 417 23.26 -8.99 -11.26
CA CYS A 417 22.82 -7.83 -10.49
C CYS A 417 22.27 -8.30 -9.15
N ASN A 418 22.82 -7.77 -8.07
CA ASN A 418 22.27 -7.97 -6.75
C ASN A 418 20.93 -7.23 -6.71
N PRO A 419 19.79 -7.90 -6.44
CA PRO A 419 18.49 -7.23 -6.37
C PRO A 419 18.41 -6.17 -5.26
N ARG A 420 19.42 -6.09 -4.39
CA ARG A 420 19.56 -5.10 -3.29
C ARG A 420 20.26 -3.78 -3.68
N ILE A 421 20.66 -3.56 -4.94
CA ILE A 421 21.34 -2.31 -5.41
C ILE A 421 20.47 -1.56 -6.42
#